data_AF-W5T125-F1
#
_entry.id   AF-W5T125-F1
#
_cell.length_a   1.000
_cell.length_b   1.000
_cell.length_c   1.000
_cell.angle_alpha   90.00
_cell.angle_beta   90.00
_cell.angle_gamma   90.00
#
_symmetry.space_group_name_H-M   'P 1'
#
loop_
_entity.id
_entity.type
_entity.pdbx_description
1 polymer ?
#
loop_
_entity_poly.entity_id
_entity_poly.type
_entity_poly.pdbx_seq_one_letter_code
_entity_poly.pdbx_strand_id
1 'polypeptide(L)' 'MDRKKPKIITLASIKGGVGKSTSAIILATLLAKEYKVLLIDMDTQASTTSYFYEKVTTQSIDLRKKTYVRL' A
#
# COMPACT_ATOMS: atom_id res chain seq x y z
N MET A 1 5.94 14.62 23.71
CA MET A 1 6.30 13.24 23.28
C MET A 1 6.78 13.32 21.85
N ASP A 2 8.08 13.10 21.62
CA ASP A 2 8.66 13.15 20.27
C ASP A 2 8.29 11.86 19.52
N ARG A 3 7.31 11.93 18.61
CA ARG A 3 6.95 10.79 17.78
C ARG A 3 8.01 10.67 16.69
N LYS A 4 8.69 9.53 16.59
CA LYS A 4 9.59 9.23 15.45
C LYS A 4 8.87 9.54 14.14
N LYS A 5 9.50 10.39 13.31
CA LYS A 5 8.95 10.78 12.01
C LYS A 5 8.82 9.54 11.10
N PRO A 6 7.72 9.39 10.34
CA PRO A 6 7.60 8.33 9.33
C PRO A 6 8.71 8.44 8.28
N LYS A 7 9.21 7.30 7.81
CA LYS A 7 10.08 7.25 6.63
C LYS A 7 9.20 7.09 5.38
N ILE A 8 9.38 7.96 4.40
CA ILE A 8 8.61 7.95 3.14
C ILE A 8 9.48 7.34 2.05
N ILE A 9 8.96 6.33 1.35
CA ILE A 9 9.64 5.64 0.25
C ILE A 9 8.74 5.70 -0.97
N THR A 10 9.22 6.31 -2.04
CA THR A 10 8.50 6.40 -3.32
C THR A 10 9.10 5.41 -4.32
N LEU A 11 8.24 4.61 -4.96
CA LEU A 11 8.63 3.76 -6.07
C LEU A 11 8.16 4.39 -7.38
N ALA A 12 9.12 4.90 -8.16
CA ALA A 12 8.86 5.62 -9.40
C ALA A 12 9.65 5.03 -10.57
N SER A 13 9.05 5.07 -11.75
CA SER A 13 9.69 4.73 -13.02
C SER A 13 8.80 5.20 -14.16
N ILE A 14 9.43 5.82 -15.15
CA ILE A 14 8.80 6.35 -16.37
C ILE A 14 8.26 5.25 -17.28
N LYS A 15 8.77 4.02 -17.18
CA LYS A 15 8.37 2.90 -18.03
C LYS A 15 7.27 2.07 -17.35
N GLY A 16 6.24 1.72 -18.13
CA GLY A 16 5.21 0.76 -17.72
C GLY A 16 5.76 -0.67 -17.62
N GLY A 17 5.15 -1.50 -16.78
CA GLY A 17 5.49 -2.94 -16.72
C GLY A 17 6.82 -3.31 -16.08
N VAL A 18 7.52 -2.37 -15.43
CA VAL A 18 8.81 -2.64 -14.75
C VAL A 18 8.67 -3.16 -13.32
N GLY A 19 7.45 -3.50 -12.89
CA GLY A 19 7.20 -4.10 -11.58
C GLY A 19 7.04 -3.12 -10.40
N LYS A 20 6.85 -1.80 -10.63
CA LYS A 20 6.68 -0.81 -9.54
C LYS A 20 5.65 -1.23 -8.49
N SER A 21 4.41 -1.50 -8.91
CA SER A 21 3.31 -1.85 -8.01
C SER A 21 3.56 -3.20 -7.32
N THR A 22 4.15 -4.17 -8.03
CA THR A 22 4.56 -5.46 -7.48
C THR A 22 5.61 -5.29 -6.38
N SER A 23 6.66 -4.53 -6.63
CA SER A 23 7.69 -4.21 -5.64
C SER A 23 7.09 -3.43 -4.46
N ALA A 24 6.15 -2.52 -4.69
CA ALA A 24 5.47 -1.77 -3.63
C ALA A 24 4.70 -2.69 -2.68
N ILE A 25 3.92 -3.63 -3.24
CA ILE A 25 3.15 -4.62 -2.47
C ILE A 25 4.10 -5.51 -1.65
N ILE A 26 5.14 -6.06 -2.27
CA ILE A 26 6.08 -6.98 -1.60
C ILE A 26 6.83 -6.24 -0.48
N LEU A 27 7.39 -5.06 -0.78
CA LEU A 27 8.13 -4.27 0.20
C LEU A 27 7.25 -3.88 1.39
N ALA A 28 6.03 -3.40 1.12
CA ALA A 28 5.09 -3.03 2.18
C ALA A 28 4.70 -4.24 3.04
N THR A 29 4.45 -5.39 2.43
CA THR A 29 4.09 -6.63 3.14
C THR A 29 5.22 -7.15 4.02
N LEU A 30 6.47 -7.08 3.55
CA LEU A 30 7.64 -7.48 4.35
C LEU A 30 7.88 -6.51 5.50
N LEU A 31 7.83 -5.20 5.25
CA LEU A 31 7.99 -4.18 6.29
C LEU A 31 6.86 -4.23 7.34
N ALA A 32 5.65 -4.60 6.94
CA ALA A 32 4.49 -4.69 7.85
C ALA A 32 4.68 -5.74 8.96
N LYS A 33 5.62 -6.68 8.81
CA LYS A 33 5.96 -7.66 9.85
C LYS A 33 6.61 -7.03 11.07
N GLU A 34 7.32 -5.92 10.89
CA GLU A 34 8.10 -5.26 11.95
C GLU A 34 7.62 -3.83 12.23
N TYR A 35 6.95 -3.19 11.27
CA TYR A 35 6.60 -1.77 11.32
C TYR A 35 5.12 -1.54 10.96
N LYS A 36 4.56 -0.43 11.42
CA LYS A 36 3.29 0.07 10.89
C LYS A 36 3.55 0.71 9.53
N VAL A 37 3.03 0.10 8.47
CA VAL A 37 3.22 0.53 7.09
C VAL A 37 1.90 1.07 6.52
N LEU A 38 1.99 2.19 5.81
CA LEU A 38 0.92 2.72 4.97
C LEU A 38 1.36 2.63 3.51
N LEU A 39 0.62 1.88 2.70
CA LEU A 39 0.82 1.80 1.27
C LEU A 39 -0.18 2.73 0.58
N ILE A 40 0.30 3.64 -0.25
CA ILE A 40 -0.51 4.62 -0.98
C ILE A 40 -0.40 4.29 -2.47
N ASP A 41 -1.53 3.98 -3.09
CA ASP A 41 -1.62 3.80 -4.54
C ASP A 41 -1.96 5.15 -5.20
N MET A 42 -1.01 5.69 -5.96
CA MET A 42 -1.17 6.94 -6.71
C MET A 42 -1.16 6.69 -8.23
N ASP A 43 -1.13 5.43 -8.67
CA ASP A 43 -1.15 5.11 -10.09
C ASP A 43 -2.60 5.09 -10.58
N THR A 44 -2.87 5.77 -11.70
CA THR A 44 -4.20 5.78 -12.33
C THR A 44 -4.67 4.38 -12.74
N GLN A 45 -3.75 3.43 -12.94
CA GLN A 45 -4.07 2.04 -13.22
C GLN A 45 -4.51 1.25 -11.98
N ALA A 46 -4.39 1.82 -10.77
CA ALA A 46 -4.88 1.27 -9.51
C ALA A 46 -4.48 -0.20 -9.26
N SER A 47 -3.31 -0.63 -9.75
CA SER A 47 -2.91 -2.04 -9.71
C SER A 47 -2.70 -2.54 -8.28
N THR A 48 -2.23 -1.68 -7.37
CA THR A 48 -2.06 -2.03 -5.96
C THR A 48 -3.40 -2.10 -5.24
N THR A 49 -4.30 -1.16 -5.50
CA THR A 49 -5.68 -1.18 -4.98
C THR A 49 -6.41 -2.45 -5.42
N SER A 50 -6.32 -2.79 -6.70
CA SER A 50 -6.98 -3.96 -7.29
C SER A 50 -6.48 -5.27 -6.67
N TYR A 51 -5.17 -5.36 -6.37
CA TYR A 51 -4.59 -6.53 -5.70
C TYR A 51 -5.22 -6.80 -4.33
N PHE A 52 -5.60 -5.76 -3.58
CA PHE A 52 -6.22 -5.91 -2.26
C PHE A 52 -7.75 -5.92 -2.29
N TYR A 53 -8.39 -5.88 -3.46
CA TYR A 53 -9.84 -5.74 -3.59
C TYR A 53 -10.61 -6.82 -2.81
N GLU A 54 -10.25 -8.09 -2.97
CA GLU A 54 -10.90 -9.19 -2.23
C GLU A 54 -10.71 -9.09 -0.72
N LYS A 55 -9.53 -8.66 -0.26
CA LYS A 55 -9.26 -8.48 1.17
C LYS A 55 -10.11 -7.35 1.77
N VAL A 56 -10.33 -6.28 1.01
CA VAL A 56 -11.19 -5.16 1.41
C VAL A 56 -12.65 -5.60 1.51
N THR A 57 -13.16 -6.32 0.51
CA THR A 57 -14.56 -6.73 0.44
C THR A 57 -14.89 -7.79 1.49
N THR A 58 -14.02 -8.78 1.67
CA THR A 58 -14.21 -9.85 2.69
C THR A 58 -14.19 -9.32 4.11
N GLN A 59 -13.35 -8.32 4.41
CA GLN A 59 -13.28 -7.72 5.74
C GLN A 59 -14.42 -6.70 6.00
N SER A 60 -15.37 -6.54 5.07
CA SER A 60 -16.48 -5.58 5.16
C SER A 60 -16.00 -4.17 5.54
N ILE A 61 -14.84 -3.77 5.02
CA ILE A 61 -14.25 -2.47 5.34
C ILE A 61 -15.05 -1.41 4.57
N ASP A 62 -15.79 -0.57 5.29
CA ASP A 62 -16.36 0.65 4.71
C ASP A 62 -15.22 1.62 4.38
N LEU A 63 -14.81 1.65 3.11
CA LEU A 63 -13.73 2.52 2.63
C LEU A 63 -14.01 4.01 2.87
N ARG A 64 -15.28 4.41 3.07
CA ARG A 64 -15.66 5.79 3.41
C ARG A 64 -15.36 6.13 4.87
N LYS A 65 -15.22 5.12 5.73
CA LYS A 65 -14.94 5.26 7.17
C LYS A 65 -13.52 4.82 7.54
N LYS A 66 -12.91 3.92 6.75
CA LYS A 66 -11.55 3.40 6.93
C LYS A 66 -10.80 3.43 5.60
N THR A 67 -9.76 4.25 5.55
CA THR A 67 -8.89 4.44 4.37
C THR A 67 -7.69 3.49 4.33
N TYR A 68 -7.61 2.50 5.22
CA TYR A 68 -6.46 1.58 5.29
C TYR A 68 -6.87 0.14 5.59
N VAL A 69 -6.14 -0.79 4.97
CA VAL A 69 -6.23 -2.24 5.21
C VAL A 69 -5.00 -2.66 5.99
N ARG A 70 -5.17 -3.55 6.98
CA ARG A 70 -4.02 -4.12 7.67
C ARG A 70 -3.39 -5.19 6.77
N LEU A 71 -2.16 -4.92 6.33
CA LEU A 71 -1.34 -5.90 5.61
C LEU A 71 -1.10 -7.12 6.50
#